data_AF-A0A3L6ZX80-F1
#
_entry.id   AF-A0A3L6ZX80-F1
#
_cell.length_a   1.000
_cell.length_b   1.000
_cell.length_c   1.000
_cell.angle_alpha   90.00
_cell.angle_beta   90.00
_cell.angle_gamma   90.00
#
_symmetry.space_group_name_H-M   'P 1'
#
loop_
_entity.id
_entity.type
_entity.pdbx_description
1 polymer ?
#
loop_
_entity_poly.entity_id
_entity_poly.type
_entity_poly.pdbx_seq_one_letter_code
_entity_poly.pdbx_strand_id
1 'polypeptide(L)'
;MPMFPRQSSEIAALDSGEIIDYEPVSLPQLEHEILTLSRRLDASIDVIKHLWEERYRTERELIEARAKAVMKSTRPTVMEKRAEADLATLELRRVHDDAKATLHAAEELQRALRARLSGMQTLTRSIPAAIGAQ
;
A
#
# COMPACT_ATOMS: atom_id res chain seq x y z
N MET A 1 54.39 13.64 -4.94
CA MET A 1 53.08 12.95 -4.99
C MET A 1 52.73 12.52 -3.57
N PRO A 2 51.76 13.14 -2.89
CA PRO A 2 51.28 12.61 -1.62
C PRO A 2 50.14 11.60 -1.86
N MET A 3 50.29 10.41 -1.26
CA MET A 3 49.27 9.37 -1.15
C MET A 3 48.11 9.85 -0.26
N PHE A 4 46.89 9.60 -0.68
CA PHE A 4 45.70 9.69 0.17
C PHE A 4 45.60 8.45 1.08
N PRO A 5 45.27 8.61 2.37
CA PRO A 5 45.03 7.46 3.25
C PRO A 5 43.72 6.76 2.88
N ARG A 6 43.75 5.42 2.82
CA ARG A 6 42.57 4.56 2.62
C ARG A 6 41.62 4.74 3.80
N GLN A 7 40.36 5.06 3.52
CA GLN A 7 39.29 4.98 4.51
C GLN A 7 39.06 3.52 4.89
N SER A 8 39.12 3.23 6.18
CA SER A 8 38.90 1.90 6.74
C SER A 8 37.43 1.51 6.56
N SER A 9 37.17 0.56 5.67
CA SER A 9 35.91 -0.16 5.57
C SER A 9 35.64 -0.90 6.89
N GLU A 10 34.60 -0.49 7.61
CA GLU A 10 34.17 -1.15 8.84
C GLU A 10 33.51 -2.50 8.49
N ILE A 11 34.19 -3.60 8.81
CA ILE A 11 33.74 -4.95 8.53
C ILE A 11 32.74 -5.35 9.62
N ALA A 12 31.44 -5.22 9.35
CA ALA A 12 30.40 -5.82 10.18
C ALA A 12 30.40 -7.34 9.96
N ALA A 13 31.09 -8.09 10.83
CA ALA A 13 31.14 -9.55 10.77
C ALA A 13 29.81 -10.16 11.22
N LEU A 14 28.97 -10.53 10.26
CA LEU A 14 27.88 -11.49 10.47
C LEU A 14 28.43 -12.90 10.21
N ASP A 15 28.18 -13.82 11.14
CA ASP A 15 28.76 -15.17 11.32
C ASP A 15 28.44 -16.20 10.21
N SER A 16 28.35 -15.79 8.94
CA SER A 16 28.11 -16.67 7.78
C SER A 16 29.24 -16.67 6.75
N GLY A 17 30.30 -15.88 6.94
CA GLY A 17 31.42 -15.80 5.99
C GLY A 17 31.06 -15.18 4.63
N GLU A 18 29.84 -14.70 4.47
CA GLU A 18 29.41 -13.96 3.28
C GLU A 18 29.86 -12.51 3.42
N ILE A 19 30.85 -12.11 2.61
CA ILE A 19 31.24 -10.70 2.49
C ILE A 19 30.13 -10.01 1.71
N ILE A 20 29.19 -9.42 2.43
CA ILE A 20 28.21 -8.52 1.85
C ILE A 20 28.95 -7.21 1.57
N ASP A 21 29.11 -6.87 0.29
CA ASP A 21 29.60 -5.56 -0.12
C ASP A 21 28.48 -4.54 0.18
N TYR A 22 28.49 -4.01 1.40
CA TYR A 22 27.50 -3.05 1.89
C TYR A 22 27.97 -1.64 1.57
N GLU A 23 27.34 -1.02 0.58
CA GLU A 23 27.49 0.41 0.35
C GLU A 23 26.49 1.18 1.22
N PRO A 24 26.94 1.96 2.23
CA PRO A 24 26.04 2.72 3.07
C PRO A 24 25.29 3.78 2.25
N VAL A 25 23.97 3.84 2.42
CA VAL A 25 23.15 4.87 1.76
C VAL A 25 23.57 6.25 2.27
N SER A 26 23.95 7.13 1.34
CA SER A 26 24.36 8.49 1.69
C SER A 26 23.17 9.33 2.17
N LEU A 27 23.42 10.31 3.05
CA LEU A 27 22.38 11.22 3.53
C LEU A 27 21.61 11.93 2.39
N PRO A 28 22.26 12.47 1.35
CA PRO A 28 21.54 13.09 0.24
C PRO A 28 20.62 12.11 -0.53
N GLN A 29 21.02 10.84 -0.65
CA GLN A 29 20.18 9.81 -1.27
C GLN A 29 18.94 9.53 -0.40
N LEU A 30 19.11 9.41 0.92
CA LEU A 30 18.01 9.19 1.86
C LEU A 30 17.01 10.36 1.85
N GLU A 31 17.50 11.60 1.84
CA GLU A 31 16.66 12.80 1.70
C GLU A 31 15.88 12.82 0.38
N HIS A 32 16.53 12.45 -0.72
CA HIS A 32 15.89 12.34 -2.03
C HIS A 32 14.78 11.27 -2.05
N GLU A 33 15.03 10.11 -1.45
CA GLU A 33 14.03 9.05 -1.31
C GLU A 33 12.83 9.49 -0.46
N ILE A 34 13.08 10.16 0.67
CA ILE A 34 12.05 10.73 1.54
C ILE A 34 11.16 11.69 0.76
N LEU A 35 11.74 12.65 0.04
CA LEU A 35 11.00 13.62 -0.77
C LEU A 35 10.18 12.93 -1.87
N THR A 36 10.78 11.96 -2.56
CA THR A 36 10.12 11.23 -3.64
C THR A 36 8.93 10.43 -3.11
N LEU A 37 9.11 9.70 -2.01
CA LEU A 37 8.05 8.92 -1.40
C LEU A 37 6.93 9.80 -0.82
N SER A 38 7.28 10.96 -0.25
CA SER A 38 6.30 11.91 0.29
C SER A 38 5.41 12.45 -0.82
N ARG A 39 5.99 12.91 -1.94
CA ARG A 39 5.20 13.36 -3.10
C ARG A 39 4.29 12.28 -3.68
N ARG A 40 4.77 11.02 -3.72
CA ARG A 40 3.96 9.88 -4.17
C ARG A 40 2.80 9.60 -3.23
N LEU A 41 3.01 9.72 -1.91
CA LEU A 41 1.96 9.57 -0.92
C LEU A 41 0.91 10.69 -1.05
N ASP A 42 1.32 11.92 -1.31
CA ASP A 42 0.39 13.03 -1.56
C ASP A 42 -0.44 12.79 -2.84
N ALA A 43 0.21 12.40 -3.93
CA ALA A 43 -0.46 12.07 -5.19
C ALA A 43 -1.39 10.85 -5.07
N SER A 44 -1.16 9.97 -4.10
CA SER A 44 -2.01 8.79 -3.88
C SER A 44 -3.40 9.13 -3.33
N ILE A 45 -3.59 10.34 -2.76
CA ILE A 45 -4.86 10.74 -2.13
C ILE A 45 -6.01 10.70 -3.13
N ASP A 46 -5.82 11.30 -4.31
CA ASP A 46 -6.86 11.33 -5.34
C ASP A 46 -7.16 9.93 -5.89
N VAL A 47 -6.14 9.08 -6.01
CA VAL A 47 -6.30 7.67 -6.41
C VAL A 47 -7.13 6.90 -5.40
N ILE A 48 -6.80 7.00 -4.11
CA ILE A 48 -7.55 6.32 -3.03
C ILE A 48 -8.99 6.83 -2.98
N LYS A 49 -9.21 8.13 -3.14
CA LYS A 49 -10.55 8.72 -3.20
C LYS A 49 -11.36 8.14 -4.36
N HIS A 50 -10.77 8.02 -5.55
CA HIS A 50 -11.43 7.41 -6.70
C HIS A 50 -11.78 5.94 -6.46
N LEU A 51 -10.89 5.16 -5.84
CA LEU A 51 -11.16 3.76 -5.48
C LEU A 51 -12.31 3.63 -4.47
N TRP A 52 -12.41 4.57 -3.52
CA TRP A 52 -13.55 4.64 -2.61
C TRP A 52 -14.87 4.93 -3.34
N GLU A 53 -14.86 5.92 -4.23
CA GLU A 53 -16.02 6.27 -5.06
C GLU A 53 -16.49 5.09 -5.91
N GLU A 54 -15.56 4.39 -6.53
CA GLU A 54 -15.79 3.18 -7.32
C GLU A 54 -16.43 2.08 -6.49
N ARG A 55 -15.82 1.74 -5.34
CA ARG A 55 -16.34 0.74 -4.41
C ARG A 55 -17.77 1.05 -3.96
N TYR A 56 -18.07 2.31 -3.65
CA TYR A 56 -19.42 2.73 -3.28
C TYR A 56 -20.40 2.72 -4.46
N ARG A 57 -19.94 3.05 -5.68
CA ARG A 57 -20.76 2.99 -6.89
C ARG A 57 -21.22 1.55 -7.13
N THR A 58 -20.27 0.61 -7.18
CA THR A 58 -20.56 -0.81 -7.43
C THR A 58 -21.42 -1.43 -6.33
N GLU A 59 -21.25 -0.99 -5.07
CA GLU A 59 -22.11 -1.44 -3.96
C GLU A 59 -23.56 -0.99 -4.15
N ARG A 60 -23.78 0.28 -4.49
CA ARG A 60 -25.13 0.82 -4.73
C ARG A 60 -25.81 0.10 -5.91
N GLU A 61 -25.10 -0.12 -7.00
CA GLU A 61 -25.59 -0.85 -8.16
C GLU A 61 -25.99 -2.29 -7.80
N LEU A 62 -25.16 -3.00 -7.04
CA LEU A 62 -25.46 -4.36 -6.57
C LEU A 62 -26.71 -4.38 -5.68
N ILE A 63 -26.80 -3.48 -4.69
CA ILE A 63 -27.94 -3.40 -3.78
C ILE A 63 -29.24 -3.13 -4.55
N GLU A 64 -29.21 -2.16 -5.46
CA GLU A 64 -30.36 -1.79 -6.28
C GLU A 64 -30.80 -2.94 -7.19
N ALA A 65 -29.88 -3.54 -7.94
CA ALA A 65 -30.17 -4.64 -8.84
C ALA A 65 -30.73 -5.85 -8.09
N ARG A 66 -30.14 -6.17 -6.93
CA ARG A 66 -30.59 -7.29 -6.09
C ARG A 66 -31.99 -7.04 -5.54
N ALA A 67 -32.27 -5.83 -5.04
CA ALA A 67 -33.59 -5.46 -4.56
C ALA A 67 -34.65 -5.57 -5.68
N LYS A 68 -34.34 -5.05 -6.88
CA LYS A 68 -35.20 -5.18 -8.06
C LYS A 68 -35.44 -6.65 -8.44
N ALA A 69 -34.41 -7.49 -8.39
CA ALA A 69 -34.53 -8.93 -8.68
C ALA A 69 -35.43 -9.65 -7.67
N VAL A 70 -35.29 -9.37 -6.36
CA VAL A 70 -36.19 -9.91 -5.33
C VAL A 70 -37.64 -9.50 -5.57
N MET A 71 -37.88 -8.23 -5.92
CA MET A 71 -39.24 -7.73 -6.17
C MET A 71 -39.88 -8.33 -7.43
N LYS A 72 -39.09 -8.66 -8.44
CA LYS A 72 -39.57 -9.29 -9.69
C LYS A 72 -39.77 -10.81 -9.56
N SER A 73 -39.17 -11.44 -8.56
CA SER A 73 -39.22 -12.89 -8.40
C SER A 73 -40.63 -13.40 -8.10
N THR A 74 -41.03 -14.42 -8.86
CA THR A 74 -42.30 -15.14 -8.71
C THR A 74 -42.19 -16.35 -7.79
N ARG A 75 -41.02 -16.60 -7.18
CA ARG A 75 -40.81 -17.76 -6.30
C ARG A 75 -41.74 -17.73 -5.09
N PRO A 76 -42.19 -18.90 -4.59
CA PRO A 76 -43.21 -18.94 -3.55
C PRO A 76 -42.69 -18.47 -2.18
N THR A 77 -41.42 -18.72 -1.84
CA THR A 77 -40.85 -18.32 -0.55
C THR A 77 -39.85 -17.17 -0.66
N VAL A 78 -39.74 -16.36 0.41
CA VAL A 78 -38.75 -15.25 0.48
C VAL A 78 -37.32 -15.76 0.32
N MET A 79 -37.01 -16.96 0.81
CA MET A 79 -35.67 -17.56 0.65
C MET A 79 -35.35 -17.85 -0.81
N GLU A 80 -36.27 -18.47 -1.55
CA GLU A 80 -36.06 -18.75 -2.97
C GLU A 80 -35.98 -17.46 -3.79
N LYS A 81 -36.78 -16.43 -3.47
CA LYS A 81 -36.67 -15.11 -4.11
C LYS A 81 -35.28 -14.49 -3.92
N ARG A 82 -34.72 -14.61 -2.71
CA ARG A 82 -33.37 -14.11 -2.40
C ARG A 82 -32.30 -14.91 -3.14
N ALA A 83 -32.40 -16.24 -3.15
CA ALA A 83 -31.45 -17.09 -3.87
C ALA A 83 -31.47 -16.81 -5.39
N GLU A 84 -32.65 -16.62 -5.97
CA GLU A 84 -32.78 -16.23 -7.38
C GLU A 84 -32.19 -14.86 -7.65
N ALA A 85 -32.42 -13.88 -6.77
CA ALA A 85 -31.83 -12.55 -6.90
C ALA A 85 -30.31 -12.57 -6.73
N ASP A 86 -29.77 -13.37 -5.80
CA ASP A 86 -28.33 -13.54 -5.60
C ASP A 86 -27.66 -14.16 -6.84
N LEU A 87 -28.31 -15.14 -7.47
CA LEU A 87 -27.83 -15.73 -8.70
C LEU A 87 -27.89 -14.72 -9.86
N ALA A 88 -28.95 -13.94 -9.96
CA ALA A 88 -29.13 -12.94 -11.01
C ALA A 88 -28.14 -11.76 -10.92
N THR A 89 -27.60 -11.47 -9.73
CA THR A 89 -26.64 -10.38 -9.50
C THR A 89 -25.21 -10.84 -9.24
N LEU A 90 -24.90 -12.12 -9.52
CA LEU A 90 -23.58 -12.69 -9.26
C LEU A 90 -22.44 -11.88 -9.90
N GLU A 91 -22.61 -11.42 -11.13
CA GLU A 91 -21.60 -10.61 -11.82
C GLU A 91 -21.40 -9.24 -11.16
N LEU A 92 -22.48 -8.58 -10.75
CA LEU A 92 -22.38 -7.30 -10.01
C LEU A 92 -21.70 -7.50 -8.66
N ARG A 93 -21.93 -8.64 -8.02
CA ARG A 93 -21.26 -9.01 -6.78
C ARG A 93 -19.76 -9.19 -6.99
N ARG A 94 -19.35 -9.89 -8.04
CA ARG A 94 -17.94 -10.03 -8.41
C ARG A 94 -17.29 -8.68 -8.65
N VAL A 95 -17.93 -7.80 -9.44
CA VAL A 95 -17.41 -6.45 -9.71
C VAL A 95 -17.24 -5.63 -8.43
N HIS A 96 -18.23 -5.66 -7.52
CA HIS A 96 -18.10 -5.00 -6.22
C HIS A 96 -16.97 -5.59 -5.37
N ASP A 97 -16.85 -6.91 -5.33
CA ASP A 97 -15.83 -7.60 -4.54
C ASP A 97 -14.41 -7.30 -5.08
N ASP A 98 -14.24 -7.21 -6.40
CA ASP A 98 -12.99 -6.80 -7.05
C ASP A 98 -12.63 -5.33 -6.74
N ALA A 99 -13.62 -4.42 -6.79
CA ALA A 99 -13.43 -3.03 -6.42
C ALA A 99 -13.03 -2.89 -4.94
N LYS A 100 -13.66 -3.67 -4.05
CA LYS A 100 -13.34 -3.72 -2.63
C LYS A 100 -11.93 -4.27 -2.37
N ALA A 101 -11.54 -5.34 -3.06
CA ALA A 101 -10.21 -5.93 -2.93
C ALA A 101 -9.13 -4.95 -3.41
N THR A 102 -9.37 -4.25 -4.52
CA THR A 102 -8.46 -3.23 -5.07
C THR A 102 -8.26 -2.08 -4.10
N LEU A 103 -9.35 -1.54 -3.54
CA LEU A 103 -9.28 -0.50 -2.52
C LEU A 103 -8.47 -0.95 -1.30
N HIS A 104 -8.76 -2.15 -0.78
CA HIS A 104 -8.06 -2.65 0.41
C HIS A 104 -6.56 -2.83 0.17
N ALA A 105 -6.17 -3.38 -0.99
CA ALA A 105 -4.76 -3.51 -1.36
C ALA A 105 -4.06 -2.14 -1.43
N ALA A 106 -4.75 -1.12 -1.96
CA ALA A 106 -4.21 0.24 -2.04
C ALA A 106 -4.05 0.89 -0.65
N GLU A 107 -5.00 0.67 0.27
CA GLU A 107 -4.92 1.16 1.65
C GLU A 107 -3.75 0.53 2.43
N GLU A 108 -3.57 -0.79 2.30
CA GLU A 108 -2.45 -1.49 2.96
C GLU A 108 -1.11 -1.07 2.36
N LEU A 109 -1.03 -0.85 1.04
CA LEU A 109 0.16 -0.29 0.43
C LEU A 109 0.46 1.12 0.96
N GLN A 110 -0.56 1.99 1.08
CA GLN A 110 -0.38 3.33 1.63
C GLN A 110 0.12 3.28 3.09
N ARG A 111 -0.41 2.36 3.91
CA ARG A 111 0.06 2.12 5.27
C ARG A 111 1.53 1.68 5.29
N ALA A 112 1.90 0.71 4.45
CA ALA A 112 3.28 0.22 4.37
C ALA A 112 4.26 1.33 3.93
N LEU A 113 3.87 2.15 2.96
CA LEU A 113 4.68 3.30 2.51
C LEU A 113 4.84 4.35 3.61
N ARG A 114 3.78 4.67 4.37
CA ARG A 114 3.88 5.56 5.54
C ARG A 114 4.82 5.02 6.62
N ALA A 115 4.76 3.72 6.89
CA ALA A 115 5.68 3.09 7.84
C ALA A 115 7.13 3.18 7.35
N ARG A 116 7.38 2.94 6.05
CA ARG A 116 8.70 3.11 5.43
C ARG A 116 9.19 4.55 5.53
N LEU A 117 8.34 5.54 5.24
CA LEU A 117 8.69 6.96 5.37
C LEU A 117 9.14 7.30 6.79
N SER A 118 8.37 6.87 7.78
CA SER A 118 8.67 7.09 9.19
C SER A 118 10.01 6.47 9.59
N GLY A 119 10.31 5.25 9.09
CA GLY A 119 11.60 4.60 9.26
C GLY A 119 12.76 5.44 8.68
N MET A 120 12.64 5.89 7.43
CA MET A 120 13.66 6.71 6.77
C MET A 120 13.89 8.05 7.47
N GLN A 121 12.82 8.72 7.92
CA GLN A 121 12.92 9.96 8.69
C GLN A 121 13.61 9.74 10.05
N THR A 122 13.41 8.57 10.67
CA THR A 122 14.08 8.21 11.92
C THR A 122 15.57 8.00 11.70
N LEU A 123 15.96 7.27 10.65
CA LEU A 123 17.36 7.07 10.26
C LEU A 123 18.08 8.40 9.99
N THR A 124 17.42 9.32 9.30
CA THR A 124 17.98 10.65 9.00
C THR A 124 18.27 11.45 10.27
N ARG A 125 17.47 11.28 11.33
CA ARG A 125 17.73 11.95 12.63
C ARG A 125 18.85 11.27 13.43
N SER A 126 19.01 9.96 13.32
CA SER A 126 20.01 9.21 14.10
C SER A 126 21.42 9.31 13.54
N ILE A 127 21.58 9.46 12.22
CA ILE A 127 22.91 9.51 11.58
C ILE A 127 23.76 10.73 12.05
N PRO A 128 23.22 11.97 12.07
CA PRO A 128 23.96 13.11 12.61
C PRO A 128 24.22 12.99 14.12
N ALA A 129 23.32 12.37 14.88
CA ALA A 129 23.46 12.16 16.32
C ALA A 129 24.58 11.16 16.65
N ALA A 130 24.81 10.17 15.79
CA ALA A 130 25.90 9.19 15.94
C ALA A 130 27.28 9.78 15.56
N ILE A 131 27.31 10.69 14.56
CA ILE A 131 28.55 11.34 14.11
C ILE A 131 28.95 12.51 15.02
N GLY A 132 27.98 13.26 15.58
CA GLY A 132 28.25 14.39 16.50
C GLY A 132 28.52 14.00 17.96
N ALA A 133 28.48 12.70 18.29
CA ALA A 133 28.78 12.15 19.61
C ALA A 133 30.19 11.53 19.71
N GLN A 134 31.04 11.72 18.69
CA GLN A 134 32.47 11.39 18.70
C GLN A 134 33.34 12.63 18.91
#